data_AF-A0AAN8FFP9-F1
#
_entry.id   AF-A0AAN8FFP9-F1
#
_cell.length_a   1.000
_cell.length_b   1.000
_cell.length_c   1.000
_cell.angle_alpha   90.00
_cell.angle_beta   90.00
_cell.angle_gamma   90.00
#
_symmetry.space_group_name_H-M   'P 1'
#
loop_
_entity.id
_entity.type
_entity.pdbx_description
1 polymer ?
#
loop_
_entity_poly.entity_id
_entity_poly.type
_entity_poly.pdbx_seq_one_letter_code
_entity_poly.pdbx_strand_id
1 'polypeptide(L)'
;ELFLLVFFVLLGIVIFAALVYYAERVEDNPENQFDSIPVGLWWAVITICTIGFGDLVPKTYLGMLVGSICALMGVLTIALPVPVIVSNFAMFYSHAQARSKLPKKRRRVLQPHEIKPIVGRSTTAVLLNSFGPKPPGVTNISDGIGNGSALRQPS
;
A
#
# COMPACT_ATOMS: atom_id res chain seq x y z
N GLU A 1 11.94 -9.93 -11.23
CA GLU A 1 13.27 -10.29 -10.68
C GLU A 1 13.28 -11.56 -9.81
N LEU A 2 12.20 -11.90 -9.13
CA LEU A 2 12.15 -13.02 -8.16
C LEU A 2 12.48 -14.40 -8.77
N PHE A 3 12.08 -14.66 -10.02
CA PHE A 3 12.43 -15.89 -10.75
C PHE A 3 13.95 -16.01 -11.01
N LEU A 4 14.63 -14.91 -11.33
CA LEU A 4 16.08 -14.90 -11.54
C LEU A 4 16.83 -15.21 -10.24
N LEU A 5 16.32 -14.70 -9.12
CA LEU A 5 16.90 -14.92 -7.82
C LEU A 5 16.76 -16.39 -7.41
N VAL A 6 15.56 -16.97 -7.57
CA VAL A 6 15.35 -18.42 -7.33
C VAL A 6 16.20 -19.27 -8.28
N PHE A 7 16.31 -18.89 -9.55
CA PHE A 7 17.17 -19.58 -10.52
C PHE A 7 18.65 -19.52 -10.12
N PHE A 8 19.14 -18.38 -9.64
CA PHE A 8 20.51 -18.23 -9.15
C PHE A 8 20.79 -19.11 -7.92
N VAL A 9 19.83 -19.21 -6.99
CA VAL A 9 19.92 -20.11 -5.85
C VAL A 9 20.00 -21.56 -6.32
N LEU A 10 19.12 -21.98 -7.23
CA LEU A 10 19.11 -23.34 -7.80
C LEU A 10 20.42 -23.65 -8.55
N LEU A 11 20.96 -22.69 -9.30
CA LEU A 11 22.23 -22.83 -9.98
C LEU A 11 23.38 -23.04 -8.97
N GLY A 12 23.37 -22.29 -7.86
CA GLY A 12 24.31 -22.48 -6.76
C GLY A 12 24.27 -23.89 -6.19
N ILE A 13 23.07 -24.45 -5.96
CA ILE A 13 22.90 -25.83 -5.49
C ILE A 13 23.57 -26.82 -6.43
N VAL A 14 23.30 -26.70 -7.74
CA VAL A 14 23.83 -27.64 -8.75
C VAL A 14 25.36 -27.54 -8.82
N ILE A 15 25.92 -26.32 -8.72
CA ILE A 15 27.37 -26.11 -8.72
C ILE A 15 28.02 -26.76 -7.49
N PHE A 16 27.51 -26.51 -6.28
CA PHE A 16 28.07 -27.11 -5.06
C PHE A 16 27.89 -28.63 -5.02
N ALA A 17 26.77 -29.16 -5.55
CA ALA A 17 26.56 -30.59 -5.72
C ALA A 17 27.61 -31.23 -6.63
N ALA A 18 27.91 -30.59 -7.76
CA ALA A 18 28.95 -31.07 -8.67
C ALA A 18 30.34 -30.98 -8.05
N LEU A 19 30.64 -29.90 -7.31
CA LEU A 19 31.92 -29.72 -6.62
C LEU A 19 32.15 -30.79 -5.55
N VAL A 20 31.17 -31.08 -4.70
CA VAL A 20 31.33 -32.12 -3.67
C VAL A 20 31.46 -33.51 -4.29
N TYR A 21 30.68 -33.80 -5.34
CA TYR A 21 30.75 -35.07 -6.06
C TYR A 21 32.12 -35.26 -6.72
N TYR A 22 32.67 -34.21 -7.32
CA TYR A 22 34.01 -34.27 -7.89
C TYR A 22 35.08 -34.37 -6.80
N ALA A 23 34.96 -33.59 -5.72
CA ALA A 23 35.89 -33.64 -4.60
C ALA A 23 35.96 -35.05 -3.97
N GLU A 24 34.81 -35.72 -3.86
CA GLU A 24 34.73 -37.10 -3.37
C GLU A 24 35.21 -38.16 -4.37
N ARG A 25 35.37 -37.82 -5.64
CA ARG A 25 35.95 -38.73 -6.65
C ARG A 25 37.44 -38.51 -6.88
N VAL A 26 38.01 -37.44 -6.34
CA VAL A 26 39.45 -37.20 -6.41
C VAL A 26 40.22 -38.11 -5.44
N GLU A 27 39.60 -38.48 -4.32
CA GLU A 27 40.15 -39.41 -3.34
C GLU A 27 39.37 -40.74 -3.41
N ASP A 28 40.05 -41.85 -3.72
CA ASP A 28 39.43 -43.17 -3.70
C ASP A 28 39.14 -43.59 -2.25
N ASN A 29 37.92 -43.33 -1.80
CA ASN A 29 37.45 -43.73 -0.48
C ASN A 29 36.56 -44.98 -0.58
N PRO A 30 36.90 -46.11 0.06
CA PRO A 30 36.05 -47.30 0.07
C PRO A 30 34.71 -47.09 0.82
N GLU A 31 34.56 -46.02 1.61
CA GLU A 31 33.29 -45.63 2.24
C GLU A 31 32.59 -44.46 1.52
N ASN A 32 32.83 -44.28 0.22
CA ASN A 32 32.20 -43.20 -0.52
C ASN A 32 30.68 -43.43 -0.63
N GLN A 33 29.89 -42.51 -0.09
CA GLN A 33 28.43 -42.55 -0.16
C GLN A 33 27.90 -41.78 -1.38
N PHE A 34 28.76 -41.11 -2.14
CA PHE A 34 28.42 -40.35 -3.35
C PHE A 34 28.49 -41.21 -4.62
N ASP A 35 27.70 -42.29 -4.64
CA ASP A 35 27.69 -43.25 -5.77
C ASP A 35 27.17 -42.65 -7.08
N SER A 36 26.31 -41.63 -7.03
CA SER A 36 25.67 -41.08 -8.21
C SER A 36 25.42 -39.57 -8.11
N ILE A 37 25.41 -38.90 -9.26
CA ILE A 37 25.15 -37.46 -9.39
C ILE A 37 23.87 -37.00 -8.63
N PRO A 38 22.74 -37.76 -8.66
CA PRO A 38 21.54 -37.39 -7.90
C PRO A 38 21.72 -37.40 -6.38
N VAL A 39 22.63 -38.22 -5.84
CA VAL A 39 22.92 -38.30 -4.40
C VAL A 39 23.66 -37.03 -3.95
N GLY A 40 24.62 -36.56 -4.75
CA GLY A 40 25.29 -35.28 -4.52
C GLY A 40 24.34 -34.08 -4.58
N LEU A 41 23.35 -34.11 -5.50
CA LEU A 41 22.29 -33.10 -5.57
C LEU A 41 21.42 -33.11 -4.32
N TRP A 42 21.00 -34.28 -3.84
CA TRP A 42 20.22 -34.40 -2.60
C TRP A 42 20.95 -33.77 -1.41
N TRP A 43 22.22 -34.12 -1.23
CA TRP A 43 23.07 -33.55 -0.18
C TRP A 43 23.20 -32.03 -0.28
N ALA A 44 23.43 -31.50 -1.48
CA ALA A 44 23.60 -30.06 -1.69
C ALA A 44 22.30 -29.28 -1.43
N VAL A 45 21.14 -29.84 -1.80
CA VAL A 45 19.83 -29.25 -1.50
C VAL A 45 19.62 -29.16 0.02
N ILE A 46 19.87 -30.25 0.75
CA ILE A 46 19.71 -30.29 2.21
C ILE A 46 20.67 -29.34 2.91
N THR A 47 21.91 -29.26 2.42
CA THR A 47 22.95 -28.38 2.97
C THR A 47 22.64 -26.92 2.73
N ILE A 48 22.24 -26.54 1.50
CA ILE A 48 21.89 -25.14 1.22
C ILE A 48 20.67 -24.70 2.02
N CYS A 49 19.67 -25.58 2.15
CA CYS A 49 18.47 -25.34 2.94
C CYS A 49 18.73 -25.42 4.44
N THR A 50 19.98 -25.61 4.86
CA THR A 50 20.41 -25.67 6.27
C THR A 50 19.72 -26.76 7.09
N ILE A 51 19.18 -27.80 6.42
CA ILE A 51 18.53 -28.93 7.09
C ILE A 51 19.58 -29.84 7.73
N GLY A 52 20.60 -30.23 6.95
CA GLY A 52 21.74 -31.01 7.43
C GLY A 52 21.39 -32.30 8.15
N PHE A 53 20.67 -33.23 7.50
CA PHE A 53 20.29 -34.52 8.11
C PHE A 53 21.47 -35.35 8.61
N GLY A 54 22.64 -35.21 7.97
CA GLY A 54 23.86 -35.93 8.34
C GLY A 54 23.85 -37.42 7.96
N ASP A 55 22.86 -37.85 7.17
CA ASP A 55 22.77 -39.19 6.56
C ASP A 55 23.85 -39.42 5.51
N LEU A 56 24.18 -38.35 4.78
CA LEU A 56 25.18 -38.32 3.73
C LEU A 56 26.10 -37.14 4.03
N VAL A 57 27.41 -37.39 4.12
CA VAL A 57 28.42 -36.33 4.33
C VAL A 57 29.70 -36.67 3.58
N PRO A 58 30.37 -35.66 2.99
CA PRO A 58 31.70 -35.87 2.42
C PRO A 58 32.68 -36.29 3.52
N LYS A 59 33.46 -37.33 3.24
CA LYS A 59 34.49 -37.89 4.14
C LYS A 59 35.91 -37.50 3.70
N THR A 60 36.07 -36.96 2.51
CA THR A 60 37.34 -36.47 1.97
C THR A 60 37.70 -35.10 2.52
N TYR A 61 39.00 -34.82 2.63
CA TYR A 61 39.48 -33.52 3.08
C TYR A 61 38.99 -32.38 2.19
N LEU A 62 38.96 -32.60 0.87
CA LEU A 62 38.45 -31.62 -0.10
C LEU A 62 36.93 -31.46 0.00
N GLY A 63 36.19 -32.55 0.15
CA GLY A 63 34.73 -32.51 0.29
C GLY A 63 34.30 -31.78 1.57
N MET A 64 35.01 -31.96 2.68
CA MET A 64 34.76 -31.23 3.93
C MET A 64 35.01 -29.72 3.80
N LEU A 65 36.09 -29.33 3.09
CA LEU A 65 36.37 -27.91 2.82
C LEU A 65 35.26 -27.30 1.96
N VAL A 66 34.89 -27.97 0.85
CA VAL A 66 33.81 -27.53 -0.04
C VAL A 66 32.48 -27.46 0.73
N GLY A 67 32.20 -28.42 1.60
CA GLY A 67 30.99 -28.43 2.43
C GLY A 67 30.93 -27.28 3.43
N SER A 68 32.05 -26.92 4.05
CA SER A 68 32.10 -25.76 4.96
C SER A 68 31.82 -24.44 4.22
N ILE A 69 32.40 -24.27 3.03
CA ILE A 69 32.17 -23.09 2.18
C ILE A 69 30.73 -23.08 1.67
N CYS A 70 30.19 -24.24 1.29
CA CYS A 70 28.81 -24.39 0.84
C CYS A 70 27.81 -23.99 1.93
N ALA A 71 28.00 -24.42 3.18
CA ALA A 71 27.13 -24.07 4.29
C ALA A 71 27.11 -22.54 4.55
N LEU A 72 28.29 -21.91 4.58
CA LEU A 72 28.40 -20.45 4.75
C LEU A 72 27.74 -19.70 3.58
N MET A 73 28.06 -20.09 2.33
CA MET A 73 27.50 -19.47 1.14
C MET A 73 25.99 -19.69 1.02
N GLY A 74 25.48 -20.86 1.44
CA GLY A 74 24.07 -21.20 1.41
C GLY A 74 23.23 -20.28 2.30
N VAL A 75 23.67 -20.05 3.54
CA VAL A 75 23.00 -19.12 4.47
C VAL A 75 22.95 -17.70 3.90
N LEU A 76 24.07 -17.22 3.36
CA LEU A 76 24.13 -15.90 2.71
C LEU A 76 23.21 -15.81 1.49
N THR A 77 23.14 -16.90 0.71
CA THR A 77 22.34 -16.99 -0.50
C THR A 77 20.84 -17.04 -0.19
N ILE A 78 20.41 -17.63 0.93
CA ILE A 78 19.00 -17.65 1.37
C ILE A 78 18.59 -16.34 2.05
N ALA A 79 19.52 -15.61 2.65
CA ALA A 79 19.24 -14.33 3.29
C ALA A 79 18.74 -13.24 2.32
N LEU A 80 19.05 -13.34 1.03
CA LEU A 80 18.63 -12.39 -0.01
C LEU A 80 17.22 -12.66 -0.62
N PRO A 81 16.82 -13.89 -0.99
CA PRO A 81 15.48 -14.19 -1.53
C PRO A 81 14.37 -13.91 -0.54
N VAL A 82 14.53 -14.34 0.71
CA VAL A 82 13.43 -14.37 1.69
C VAL A 82 12.88 -12.96 1.93
N PRO A 83 13.70 -11.92 2.19
CA PRO A 83 13.21 -10.56 2.35
C PRO A 83 12.62 -9.97 1.07
N VAL A 84 13.14 -10.31 -0.11
CA VAL A 84 12.63 -9.84 -1.40
C VAL A 84 11.22 -10.41 -1.64
N ILE A 85 11.01 -11.69 -1.35
CA ILE A 85 9.71 -12.35 -1.43
C ILE A 85 8.72 -11.71 -0.44
N VAL A 86 9.13 -11.50 0.82
CA VAL A 86 8.30 -10.88 1.86
C VAL A 86 7.93 -9.44 1.49
N SER A 87 8.87 -8.66 0.97
CA SER A 87 8.63 -7.28 0.55
C SER A 87 7.65 -7.20 -0.63
N ASN A 88 7.74 -8.14 -1.57
CA ASN A 88 6.78 -8.27 -2.66
C ASN A 88 5.38 -8.56 -2.12
N PHE A 89 5.22 -9.52 -1.20
CA PHE A 89 3.93 -9.79 -0.57
C PHE A 89 3.42 -8.60 0.25
N ALA A 90 4.27 -7.91 1.01
CA ALA A 90 3.89 -6.73 1.77
C ALA A 90 3.34 -5.61 0.87
N MET A 91 3.88 -5.45 -0.35
CA MET A 91 3.32 -4.55 -1.36
C MET A 91 1.90 -4.96 -1.77
N PHE A 92 1.66 -6.25 -2.04
CA PHE A 92 0.33 -6.76 -2.34
C PHE A 92 -0.66 -6.58 -1.17
N TYR A 93 -0.26 -6.87 0.07
CA TYR A 93 -1.10 -6.66 1.26
C TYR A 93 -1.39 -5.17 1.52
N SER A 94 -0.40 -4.29 1.31
CA SER A 94 -0.57 -2.85 1.41
C SER A 94 -1.59 -2.34 0.38
N HIS A 95 -1.52 -2.80 -0.87
CA HIS A 95 -2.51 -2.44 -1.89
C HIS A 95 -3.92 -2.94 -1.55
N ALA A 96 -4.05 -4.12 -0.95
CA ALA A 96 -5.34 -4.64 -0.48
C ALA A 96 -5.89 -3.82 0.72
N GLN A 97 -5.05 -3.42 1.68
CA GLN A 97 -5.46 -2.58 2.81
C GLN A 97 -5.69 -1.10 2.43
N ALA A 98 -4.95 -0.57 1.46
CA ALA A 98 -5.13 0.81 0.98
C ALA A 98 -6.53 1.01 0.37
N ARG A 99 -7.11 -0.04 -0.23
CA ARG A 99 -8.48 -0.04 -0.73
C ARG A 99 -9.53 -0.02 0.39
N SER A 100 -9.27 -0.66 1.54
CA SER A 100 -10.21 -0.71 2.67
C SER A 100 -10.12 0.50 3.59
N LYS A 101 -9.02 1.27 3.55
CA LYS A 101 -8.86 2.54 4.29
C LYS A 101 -9.27 3.79 3.51
N LEU A 102 -9.74 3.67 2.26
CA LEU A 102 -10.33 4.82 1.57
C LEU A 102 -11.58 5.28 2.34
N PRO A 103 -11.60 6.50 2.91
CA PRO A 103 -12.79 7.02 3.55
C PRO A 103 -13.89 7.05 2.48
N LYS A 104 -15.06 6.46 2.79
CA LYS A 104 -16.32 6.71 2.05
C LYS A 104 -16.37 8.21 1.81
N LYS A 105 -16.13 8.66 0.59
CA LYS A 105 -16.20 10.07 0.19
C LYS A 105 -17.61 10.52 0.53
N ARG A 106 -17.79 11.10 1.72
CA ARG A 106 -19.02 11.80 2.08
C ARG A 106 -19.10 12.88 1.02
N ARG A 107 -19.97 12.67 0.02
CA ARG A 107 -20.30 13.67 -1.00
C ARG A 107 -20.61 14.93 -0.21
N ARG A 108 -19.64 15.83 -0.09
CA ARG A 108 -19.90 17.19 0.35
C ARG A 108 -20.71 17.75 -0.81
N VAL A 109 -22.01 17.76 -0.62
CA VAL A 109 -22.95 18.47 -1.47
C VAL A 109 -22.34 19.86 -1.60
N LEU A 110 -21.84 20.19 -2.79
CA LEU A 110 -21.50 21.55 -3.12
C LEU A 110 -22.81 22.32 -2.96
N GLN A 111 -22.98 23.00 -1.84
CA GLN A 111 -23.96 24.08 -1.77
C GLN A 111 -23.46 25.09 -2.81
N PRO A 112 -24.24 25.38 -3.86
CA PRO A 112 -23.90 26.46 -4.77
C PRO A 112 -23.74 27.70 -3.91
N HIS A 113 -22.60 28.39 -3.96
CA HIS A 113 -22.58 29.73 -3.40
C HIS A 113 -23.70 30.50 -4.13
N GLU A 114 -24.59 31.15 -3.38
CA GLU A 114 -25.44 32.15 -3.99
C GLU A 114 -24.54 33.32 -4.38
N ILE A 115 -24.24 33.47 -5.67
CA ILE A 115 -23.85 34.77 -6.20
C ILE A 115 -25.11 35.62 -6.07
N LYS A 116 -25.19 36.45 -5.02
CA LYS A 116 -26.18 37.53 -5.01
C LYS A 116 -25.81 38.47 -6.15
N PRO A 117 -26.65 38.64 -7.18
CA PRO A 117 -26.38 39.65 -8.18
C PRO A 117 -26.44 41.01 -7.47
N ILE A 118 -25.38 41.80 -7.61
CA ILE A 118 -25.38 43.22 -7.31
C ILE A 118 -26.30 43.85 -8.35
N VAL A 119 -27.61 43.83 -8.10
CA VAL A 119 -28.57 44.58 -8.91
C VAL A 119 -28.39 46.04 -8.55
N GLY A 120 -27.87 46.78 -9.52
CA GLY A 120 -27.63 48.20 -9.47
C GLY A 120 -28.84 48.96 -8.93
N ARG A 121 -28.52 49.88 -8.02
CA ARG A 121 -29.35 50.96 -7.51
C ARG A 121 -30.18 51.56 -8.65
N SER A 122 -31.50 51.41 -8.55
CA SER A 122 -32.49 51.96 -9.49
C SER A 122 -32.42 53.49 -9.51
N THR A 123 -31.72 54.05 -10.49
CA THR A 123 -31.63 55.49 -10.77
C THR A 123 -32.92 56.05 -11.39
N THR A 124 -33.93 55.22 -11.64
CA THR A 124 -35.18 55.62 -12.32
C THR A 124 -36.28 56.13 -11.39
N ALA A 125 -36.19 55.90 -10.07
CA ALA A 125 -37.21 56.39 -9.12
C ALA A 125 -37.08 57.88 -8.78
N VAL A 126 -35.90 58.49 -8.96
CA VAL A 126 -35.67 59.92 -8.63
C VAL A 126 -36.15 60.83 -9.76
N LEU A 127 -36.11 60.39 -11.01
CA LEU A 127 -36.53 61.21 -12.16
C LEU A 127 -38.05 61.26 -12.37
N LEU A 128 -38.81 60.33 -11.79
CA LEU A 128 -40.28 60.31 -11.91
C LEU A 128 -41.00 61.21 -10.90
N ASN A 129 -40.32 61.74 -9.88
CA ASN A 129 -40.94 62.61 -8.87
C ASN A 129 -40.74 64.12 -9.15
N SER A 130 -40.14 64.48 -10.29
CA SER A 130 -39.84 65.88 -10.68
C SER A 130 -40.74 66.43 -11.80
N PHE A 131 -41.61 65.63 -12.41
CA PHE A 131 -42.47 66.08 -13.51
C PHE A 131 -43.88 65.49 -13.41
N GLY A 132 -44.76 66.19 -12.69
CA GLY A 132 -46.21 65.91 -12.70
C GLY A 132 -46.96 66.96 -11.87
N PRO A 133 -47.97 67.65 -12.42
CA PRO A 133 -48.65 68.74 -11.72
C PRO A 133 -49.59 68.21 -10.63
N LYS A 134 -49.66 68.95 -9.52
CA LYS A 134 -50.43 68.63 -8.32
C LYS A 134 -51.95 68.78 -8.58
N PRO A 135 -52.79 67.75 -8.40
CA PRO A 135 -54.25 67.91 -8.43
C PRO A 135 -54.78 68.44 -7.07
N PRO A 136 -55.81 69.32 -7.08
CA PRO A 136 -56.33 69.93 -5.87
C PRO A 136 -57.46 69.12 -5.23
N GLY A 137 -57.36 68.94 -3.91
CA GLY A 137 -58.48 68.67 -3.00
C GLY A 137 -59.12 67.29 -3.06
N VAL A 138 -58.92 66.48 -2.02
CA VAL A 138 -60.02 65.76 -1.34
C VAL A 138 -59.66 65.62 0.15
N THR A 139 -60.64 66.00 0.94
CA THR A 139 -60.77 66.11 2.39
C THR A 139 -60.58 64.80 3.18
N ASN A 140 -59.95 64.92 4.35
CA ASN A 140 -59.97 63.91 5.41
C ASN A 140 -61.39 63.73 5.94
N ILE A 141 -61.96 62.53 5.80
CA ILE A 141 -63.12 62.07 6.58
C ILE A 141 -62.92 60.57 6.83
N SER A 142 -62.74 60.20 8.09
CA SER A 142 -63.45 59.10 8.77
C SER A 142 -62.76 58.83 10.11
N ASP A 143 -63.18 59.61 11.11
CA ASP A 143 -63.21 59.18 12.49
C ASP A 143 -64.06 57.90 12.63
N GLY A 144 -63.66 57.04 13.56
CA GLY A 144 -64.60 56.20 14.31
C GLY A 144 -64.69 54.74 13.88
N ILE A 145 -63.90 53.88 14.53
CA ILE A 145 -64.33 52.69 15.31
C ILE A 145 -63.17 52.41 16.28
N GLY A 146 -63.27 52.75 17.57
CA GLY A 146 -63.80 51.86 18.61
C GLY A 146 -62.69 50.93 19.14
N ASN A 147 -61.85 51.41 20.06
CA ASN A 147 -61.96 51.26 21.52
C ASN A 147 -61.83 49.81 22.02
N GLY A 148 -60.89 49.56 22.93
CA GLY A 148 -60.90 48.32 23.71
C GLY A 148 -59.59 47.93 24.38
N SER A 149 -59.35 48.49 25.57
CA SER A 149 -58.79 47.80 26.76
C SER A 149 -57.33 47.31 26.73
N ALA A 150 -56.43 47.88 27.55
CA ALA A 150 -56.20 47.50 28.97
C ALA A 150 -55.41 46.18 29.06
N LEU A 151 -54.22 46.04 29.67
CA LEU A 151 -53.72 46.53 30.95
C LEU A 151 -52.23 46.08 31.13
N ARG A 152 -51.47 46.90 31.87
CA ARG A 152 -50.42 46.53 32.87
C ARG A 152 -49.05 45.94 32.44
N GLN A 153 -48.03 46.78 32.60
CA GLN A 153 -46.80 46.51 33.39
C GLN A 153 -47.13 46.08 34.84
N PRO A 154 -46.16 45.81 35.76
CA PRO A 154 -44.83 45.16 35.67
C PRO A 154 -44.60 44.15 36.83
N SER A 155 -43.44 43.50 36.88
CA SER A 155 -42.66 43.20 38.09
C SER A 155 -41.28 42.68 37.71
#